data_AF-A0A2R8C2D1-F1
#
_entry.id   AF-A0A2R8C2D1-F1
#
_cell.length_a   1.000
_cell.length_b   1.000
_cell.length_c   1.000
_cell.angle_alpha   90.00
_cell.angle_beta   90.00
_cell.angle_gamma   90.00
#
_symmetry.space_group_name_H-M   'P 1'
#
loop_
_entity.id
_entity.type
_entity.pdbx_description
1 polymer ?
#
loop_
_entity_poly.entity_id
_entity_poly.type
_entity_poly.pdbx_seq_one_letter_code
_entity_poly.pdbx_strand_id
1 'polypeptide(L)'
;MTRAVAVIPARDEADRLLKALYSLRREGLAALVVANGCTDATAELARAEGATVIETPALVGGVGAARAIGLEAALDRGARILFTTDADCTLAPGCVAAVARALERADAVFGRVVPEKTEFASLPRLVRRHGSAEDRRDSLRALIASAVAKRQWDPFPAHGQNPGALIAWRASTYRAVGGIHPVSCHEDRRMAAALTGRGLRIARPWDAVVVASCRLRGRAPGGMADTIAERTLAGTRLTANAVALERECAGLEQRLAALVPRADWPSLPSLSTKGDDNVPSFQQASV
;
A
#
# COMPACT_ATOMS: atom_id res chain seq x y z
N MET A 1 20.65 16.80 -5.13
CA MET A 1 19.71 15.88 -4.45
C MET A 1 18.40 15.88 -5.21
N THR A 2 17.89 14.73 -5.63
CA THR A 2 16.61 14.60 -6.34
C THR A 2 15.48 14.99 -5.39
N ARG A 3 14.68 16.01 -5.72
CA ARG A 3 13.58 16.50 -4.86
C ARG A 3 12.44 15.48 -4.86
N ALA A 4 12.30 14.72 -3.77
CA ALA A 4 11.21 13.76 -3.56
C ALA A 4 10.19 14.31 -2.55
N VAL A 5 8.90 14.11 -2.80
CA VAL A 5 7.81 14.57 -1.92
C VAL A 5 6.75 13.47 -1.81
N ALA A 6 6.33 13.18 -0.59
CA ALA A 6 5.18 12.33 -0.29
C ALA A 6 3.90 13.16 -0.17
N VAL A 7 2.92 12.82 -1.00
CA VAL A 7 1.58 13.39 -0.97
C VAL A 7 0.66 12.51 -0.13
N ILE A 8 0.05 13.11 0.89
CA ILE A 8 -0.89 12.45 1.79
C ILE A 8 -2.26 13.10 1.65
N PRO A 9 -3.24 12.46 0.99
CA PRO A 9 -4.64 12.86 1.14
C PRO A 9 -5.13 12.50 2.54
N ALA A 10 -5.77 13.45 3.23
CA ALA A 10 -6.28 13.27 4.59
C ALA A 10 -7.70 13.82 4.72
N ARG A 11 -8.57 13.13 5.46
CA ARG A 11 -9.91 13.60 5.83
C ARG A 11 -10.24 13.16 7.24
N ASP A 12 -10.19 14.09 8.18
CA ASP A 12 -10.40 13.86 9.62
C ASP A 12 -9.52 12.72 10.18
N GLU A 13 -8.21 12.91 10.08
CA GLU A 13 -7.16 11.94 10.43
C GLU A 13 -6.21 12.45 11.53
N ALA A 14 -6.65 13.41 12.36
CA ALA A 14 -5.82 14.00 13.42
C ALA A 14 -5.12 12.95 14.31
N ASP A 15 -5.82 11.87 14.65
CA ASP A 15 -5.32 10.80 15.53
C ASP A 15 -4.22 9.92 14.91
N ARG A 16 -4.15 9.87 13.58
CA ARG A 16 -3.31 8.90 12.84
C ARG A 16 -2.21 9.57 12.03
N LEU A 17 -2.48 10.77 11.53
CA LEU A 17 -1.59 11.52 10.64
C LEU A 17 -0.20 11.75 11.26
N LEU A 18 -0.13 12.00 12.57
CA LEU A 18 1.15 12.25 13.26
C LEU A 18 2.12 11.06 13.13
N LYS A 19 1.61 9.82 13.20
CA LYS A 19 2.43 8.61 13.01
C LYS A 19 2.92 8.51 11.56
N ALA A 20 2.06 8.83 10.59
CA ALA A 20 2.42 8.86 9.18
C ALA A 20 3.55 9.86 8.91
N LEU A 21 3.37 11.12 9.33
CA LEU A 21 4.36 12.20 9.19
C LEU A 21 5.68 11.88 9.88
N TYR A 22 5.63 11.31 11.08
CA TYR A 22 6.82 10.85 11.80
C TYR A 22 7.61 9.81 10.99
N SER A 23 6.92 8.82 10.39
CA SER A 23 7.58 7.79 9.58
C SER A 23 8.24 8.36 8.31
N LEU A 24 7.58 9.31 7.64
CA LEU A 24 8.15 9.99 6.47
C LEU A 24 9.41 10.78 6.83
N ARG A 25 9.36 11.52 7.95
CA ARG A 25 10.50 12.31 8.44
C ARG A 25 11.69 11.42 8.77
N ARG A 26 11.46 10.25 9.39
CA ARG A 26 12.52 9.25 9.66
C ARG A 26 13.17 8.71 8.39
N GLU A 27 12.38 8.55 7.33
CA GLU A 27 12.87 8.15 6.01
C GLU A 27 13.45 9.32 5.18
N GLY A 28 13.50 10.53 5.75
CA GLY A 28 14.04 11.72 5.07
C GLY A 28 13.15 12.26 3.95
N LEU A 29 11.85 11.95 3.96
CA LEU A 29 10.91 12.32 2.92
C LEU A 29 10.01 13.48 3.36
N ALA A 30 10.02 14.57 2.57
CA ALA A 30 9.16 15.72 2.83
C ALA A 30 7.68 15.38 2.55
N ALA A 31 6.77 15.90 3.39
CA ALA A 31 5.34 15.65 3.29
C ALA A 31 4.57 16.86 2.74
N LEU A 32 3.63 16.59 1.85
CA LEU A 32 2.58 17.49 1.41
C LEU A 32 1.23 16.84 1.75
N VAL A 33 0.50 17.42 2.69
CA VAL A 33 -0.82 16.95 3.11
C VAL A 33 -1.89 17.72 2.37
N VAL A 34 -2.86 17.00 1.80
CA VAL A 34 -4.09 17.59 1.25
C VAL A 34 -5.23 17.29 2.22
N ALA A 35 -5.58 18.28 3.05
CA ALA A 35 -6.66 18.21 4.01
C ALA A 35 -8.00 18.41 3.27
N ASN A 36 -8.66 17.30 2.95
CA ASN A 36 -9.82 17.22 2.07
C ASN A 36 -11.13 17.29 2.85
N GLY A 37 -11.61 18.52 3.06
CA GLY A 37 -12.83 18.78 3.81
C GLY A 37 -12.73 18.33 5.26
N CYS A 38 -11.56 18.51 5.88
CA CYS A 38 -11.36 18.23 7.30
C CYS A 38 -12.14 19.22 8.16
N THR A 39 -12.68 18.70 9.27
CA THR A 39 -13.40 19.46 10.30
C THR A 39 -12.74 19.33 11.68
N ASP A 40 -11.73 18.48 11.79
CA ASP A 40 -10.90 18.29 12.97
C ASP A 40 -9.55 19.03 12.86
N ALA A 41 -8.64 18.77 13.82
CA ALA A 41 -7.32 19.39 13.88
C ALA A 41 -6.31 18.85 12.83
N THR A 42 -6.71 18.05 11.83
CA THR A 42 -5.80 17.43 10.86
C THR A 42 -4.87 18.43 10.19
N ALA A 43 -5.40 19.55 9.70
CA ALA A 43 -4.62 20.55 8.97
C ALA A 43 -3.65 21.31 9.89
N GLU A 44 -4.09 21.63 11.11
CA GLU A 44 -3.26 22.31 12.12
C GLU A 44 -2.09 21.44 12.57
N LEU A 45 -2.36 20.17 12.90
CA LEU A 45 -1.35 19.19 13.29
C LEU A 45 -0.34 18.93 12.17
N ALA A 46 -0.80 18.83 10.92
CA ALA A 46 0.07 18.66 9.76
C ALA A 46 1.10 19.80 9.64
N ARG A 47 0.65 21.06 9.83
CA ARG A 47 1.54 22.23 9.80
C ARG A 47 2.51 22.23 10.97
N ALA A 48 2.05 21.88 12.16
CA ALA A 48 2.89 21.81 13.36
C ALA A 48 4.04 20.81 13.21
N GLU A 49 3.81 19.70 12.50
CA GLU A 49 4.84 18.71 12.15
C GLU A 49 5.73 19.11 10.95
N GLY A 50 5.55 20.32 10.40
CA GLY A 50 6.36 20.86 9.30
C GLY A 50 5.96 20.36 7.91
N ALA A 51 4.79 19.74 7.75
CA ALA A 51 4.28 19.38 6.43
C ALA A 51 3.78 20.63 5.67
N THR A 52 3.93 20.61 4.34
CA THR A 52 3.18 21.56 3.50
C THR A 52 1.72 21.13 3.49
N VAL A 53 0.79 22.06 3.66
CA VAL A 53 -0.65 21.75 3.72
C VAL A 53 -1.42 22.49 2.64
N ILE A 54 -2.29 21.76 1.93
CA ILE A 54 -3.32 22.29 1.04
C ILE A 54 -4.66 21.91 1.65
N GLU A 55 -5.48 22.91 1.98
CA GLU A 55 -6.85 22.69 2.44
C GLU A 55 -7.81 22.80 1.26
N THR A 56 -8.75 21.87 1.17
CA THR A 56 -9.81 21.86 0.16
C THR A 56 -11.16 21.68 0.84
N PRO A 57 -12.27 22.12 0.22
CA PRO A 57 -13.58 21.60 0.59
C PRO A 57 -13.63 20.07 0.35
N ALA A 58 -14.67 19.41 0.87
CA ALA A 58 -14.88 17.98 0.61
C ALA A 58 -15.08 17.72 -0.90
N LEU A 59 -14.11 17.03 -1.51
CA LEU A 59 -14.09 16.79 -2.96
C LEU A 59 -14.99 15.61 -3.36
N VAL A 60 -15.73 15.76 -4.46
CA VAL A 60 -16.60 14.71 -5.04
C VAL A 60 -15.83 13.46 -5.46
N GLY A 61 -14.55 13.61 -5.86
CA GLY A 61 -13.64 12.50 -6.17
C GLY A 61 -12.86 11.95 -4.97
N GLY A 62 -13.23 12.33 -3.75
CA GLY A 62 -12.68 11.76 -2.50
C GLY A 62 -11.16 11.77 -2.44
N VAL A 63 -10.58 10.63 -2.03
CA VAL A 63 -9.13 10.43 -1.88
C VAL A 63 -8.39 10.63 -3.20
N GLY A 64 -8.92 10.17 -4.33
CA GLY A 64 -8.27 10.28 -5.63
C GLY A 64 -8.13 11.72 -6.10
N ALA A 65 -9.18 12.55 -5.92
CA ALA A 65 -9.12 13.98 -6.24
C ALA A 65 -8.11 14.72 -5.34
N ALA A 66 -8.12 14.46 -4.03
CA ALA A 66 -7.16 15.06 -3.10
C ALA A 66 -5.71 14.67 -3.45
N ARG A 67 -5.49 13.40 -3.79
CA ARG A 67 -4.20 12.86 -4.21
C ARG A 67 -3.71 13.52 -5.51
N ALA A 68 -4.58 13.69 -6.50
CA ALA A 68 -4.25 14.39 -7.74
C ALA A 68 -3.81 15.84 -7.49
N ILE A 69 -4.58 16.61 -6.70
CA ILE A 69 -4.23 17.99 -6.32
C ILE A 69 -2.85 18.05 -5.67
N GLY A 70 -2.57 17.17 -4.72
CA GLY A 70 -1.29 17.16 -4.02
C GLY A 70 -0.11 16.78 -4.92
N LEU A 71 -0.31 15.84 -5.86
CA LEU A 71 0.73 15.41 -6.80
C LEU A 71 1.06 16.49 -7.83
N GLU A 72 0.06 17.18 -8.38
CA GLU A 72 0.30 18.36 -9.23
C GLU A 72 1.02 19.46 -8.46
N ALA A 73 0.57 19.75 -7.23
CA ALA A 73 1.20 20.73 -6.37
C ALA A 73 2.67 20.39 -6.03
N ALA A 74 3.00 19.10 -5.87
CA ALA A 74 4.37 18.65 -5.68
C ALA A 74 5.21 18.81 -6.96
N LEU A 75 4.63 18.55 -8.14
CA LEU A 75 5.27 18.78 -9.43
C LEU A 75 5.59 20.24 -9.70
N ASP A 76 4.65 21.14 -9.40
CA ASP A 76 4.83 22.59 -9.54
C ASP A 76 5.93 23.12 -8.63
N ARG A 77 6.09 22.49 -7.47
CA ARG A 77 7.21 22.74 -6.54
C ARG A 77 8.51 22.05 -6.99
N GLY A 78 8.55 21.44 -8.16
CA GLY A 78 9.76 20.85 -8.74
C GLY A 78 10.12 19.46 -8.23
N ALA A 79 9.18 18.71 -7.64
CA ALA A 79 9.40 17.31 -7.31
C ALA A 79 9.74 16.50 -8.57
N ARG A 80 10.77 15.66 -8.48
CA ARG A 80 11.23 14.78 -9.56
C ARG A 80 10.83 13.33 -9.31
N ILE A 81 10.70 12.95 -8.05
CA ILE A 81 10.12 11.69 -7.62
C ILE A 81 8.90 12.03 -6.77
N LEU A 82 7.76 11.49 -7.16
CA LEU A 82 6.51 11.64 -6.43
C LEU A 82 6.28 10.38 -5.63
N PHE A 83 5.93 10.55 -4.36
CA PHE A 83 5.40 9.50 -3.50
C PHE A 83 3.95 9.85 -3.17
N THR A 84 3.13 8.83 -2.93
CA THR A 84 1.83 8.99 -2.29
C THR A 84 1.60 7.87 -1.30
N THR A 85 1.02 8.22 -0.15
CA THR A 85 0.67 7.28 0.91
C THR A 85 -0.56 7.80 1.66
N ASP A 86 -1.29 6.92 2.33
CA ASP A 86 -2.49 7.30 3.06
C ASP A 86 -2.17 7.87 4.45
N ALA A 87 -3.07 8.69 4.98
CA ALA A 87 -2.88 9.38 6.27
C ALA A 87 -2.84 8.44 7.49
N ASP A 88 -3.30 7.20 7.33
CA ASP A 88 -3.28 6.14 8.34
C ASP A 88 -2.23 5.06 8.05
N CYS A 89 -1.26 5.38 7.18
CA CYS A 89 -0.14 4.51 6.84
C CYS A 89 1.19 5.03 7.41
N THR A 90 2.11 4.12 7.73
CA THR A 90 3.48 4.44 8.15
C THR A 90 4.50 3.69 7.32
N LEU A 91 5.60 4.33 6.94
CA LEU A 91 6.69 3.64 6.22
C LEU A 91 7.53 2.82 7.18
N ALA A 92 7.84 1.58 6.79
CA ALA A 92 8.83 0.77 7.51
C ALA A 92 10.25 1.34 7.29
N PRO A 93 11.19 1.11 8.22
CA PRO A 93 12.58 1.55 8.06
C PRO A 93 13.20 1.05 6.76
N GLY A 94 13.83 1.96 6.00
CA GLY A 94 14.49 1.67 4.73
C GLY A 94 13.55 1.57 3.53
N CYS A 95 12.24 1.79 3.70
CA CYS A 95 11.27 1.75 2.62
C CYS A 95 11.59 2.74 1.50
N VAL A 96 11.98 3.98 1.82
CA VAL A 96 12.30 4.99 0.78
C VAL A 96 13.57 4.60 0.02
N ALA A 97 14.56 4.02 0.70
CA ALA A 97 15.76 3.50 0.05
C ALA A 97 15.43 2.31 -0.89
N ALA A 98 14.55 1.39 -0.48
CA ALA A 98 14.07 0.29 -1.31
C ALA A 98 13.34 0.79 -2.56
N VAL A 99 12.47 1.80 -2.40
CA VAL A 99 11.77 2.45 -3.52
C VAL A 99 12.76 3.14 -4.46
N ALA A 100 13.70 3.91 -3.93
CA ALA A 100 14.70 4.63 -4.74
C ALA A 100 15.53 3.66 -5.59
N ARG A 101 15.99 2.56 -4.99
CA ARG A 101 16.71 1.48 -5.70
C ARG A 101 15.86 0.84 -6.79
N ALA A 102 14.59 0.57 -6.53
CA ALA A 102 13.70 0.01 -7.55
C ALA A 102 13.46 0.97 -8.73
N LEU A 103 13.33 2.28 -8.45
CA LEU A 103 13.17 3.31 -9.49
C LEU A 103 14.41 3.48 -10.39
N GLU A 104 15.58 2.93 -10.05
CA GLU A 104 16.74 2.90 -10.96
C GLU A 104 16.46 2.06 -12.22
N ARG A 105 15.57 1.06 -12.11
CA ARG A 105 15.28 0.11 -13.21
C ARG A 105 13.82 0.13 -13.66
N ALA A 106 12.92 0.68 -12.83
CA ALA A 106 11.50 0.78 -13.08
C ALA A 106 11.02 2.23 -13.22
N ASP A 107 9.86 2.40 -13.84
CA ASP A 107 9.20 3.69 -14.05
C ASP A 107 8.30 4.08 -12.86
N ALA A 108 7.76 3.06 -12.17
CA ALA A 108 6.91 3.19 -10.99
C ALA A 108 7.15 2.03 -10.01
N VAL A 109 6.86 2.27 -8.74
CA VAL A 109 7.00 1.32 -7.62
C VAL A 109 5.70 1.31 -6.83
N PHE A 110 5.20 0.12 -6.53
CA PHE A 110 4.14 -0.08 -5.54
C PHE A 110 4.73 -0.72 -4.29
N GLY A 111 4.37 -0.19 -3.12
CA GLY A 111 4.79 -0.73 -1.83
C GLY A 111 4.01 -1.97 -1.43
N ARG A 112 4.63 -2.83 -0.60
CA ARG A 112 3.97 -3.96 0.04
C ARG A 112 3.26 -3.47 1.30
N VAL A 113 1.94 -3.66 1.36
CA VAL A 113 1.11 -3.24 2.50
C VAL A 113 1.17 -4.27 3.60
N VAL A 114 1.50 -3.91 4.83
CA VAL A 114 1.41 -4.78 6.01
C VAL A 114 0.42 -4.14 6.98
N PRO A 115 -0.49 -4.86 7.64
CA PRO A 115 -1.37 -4.27 8.62
C PRO A 115 -0.59 -3.92 9.88
N GLU A 116 -1.08 -2.90 10.58
CA GLU A 116 -0.60 -2.55 11.91
C GLU A 116 -0.79 -3.75 12.86
N LYS A 117 0.29 -4.16 13.55
CA LYS A 117 0.36 -5.39 14.34
C LYS A 117 -0.73 -5.47 15.41
N THR A 118 -0.86 -4.40 16.20
CA THR A 118 -1.77 -4.37 17.34
C THR A 118 -3.23 -4.31 16.91
N GLU A 119 -3.54 -3.51 15.89
CA GLU A 119 -4.88 -3.44 15.33
C GLU A 119 -5.27 -4.76 14.66
N PHE A 120 -4.37 -5.38 13.90
CA PHE A 120 -4.62 -6.70 13.30
C PHE A 120 -4.90 -7.76 14.36
N ALA A 121 -4.09 -7.83 15.43
CA ALA A 121 -4.28 -8.77 16.53
C ALA A 121 -5.64 -8.59 17.25
N SER A 122 -6.18 -7.36 17.26
CA SER A 122 -7.49 -7.05 17.84
C SER A 122 -8.68 -7.52 16.99
N LEU A 123 -8.47 -7.84 15.71
CA LEU A 123 -9.54 -8.32 14.83
C LEU A 123 -10.05 -9.70 15.24
N PRO A 124 -11.30 -10.07 14.93
CA PRO A 124 -11.82 -11.41 15.20
C PRO A 124 -10.92 -12.51 14.60
N ARG A 125 -10.74 -13.61 15.34
CA ARG A 125 -9.84 -14.72 14.93
C ARG A 125 -10.09 -15.22 13.50
N LEU A 126 -11.35 -15.31 13.08
CA LEU A 126 -11.70 -15.75 11.72
C LEU A 126 -11.28 -14.75 10.65
N VAL A 127 -11.37 -13.45 10.92
CA VAL A 127 -10.89 -12.38 10.03
C VAL A 127 -9.38 -12.45 9.91
N ARG A 128 -8.66 -12.60 11.03
CA ARG A 128 -7.20 -12.76 11.01
C ARG A 128 -6.77 -13.97 10.20
N ARG A 129 -7.31 -15.14 10.53
CA ARG A 129 -6.98 -16.40 9.82
C ARG A 129 -7.24 -16.30 8.32
N HIS A 130 -8.39 -15.77 7.92
CA HIS A 130 -8.70 -15.57 6.50
C HIS A 130 -7.73 -14.60 5.84
N GLY A 131 -7.49 -13.43 6.45
CA GLY A 131 -6.56 -12.43 5.93
C GLY A 131 -5.14 -12.98 5.76
N SER A 132 -4.63 -13.70 6.77
CA SER A 132 -3.33 -14.37 6.72
C SER A 132 -3.23 -15.42 5.60
N ALA A 133 -4.30 -16.20 5.38
CA ALA A 133 -4.33 -17.22 4.35
C ALA A 133 -4.39 -16.61 2.93
N GLU A 134 -5.21 -15.57 2.74
CA GLU A 134 -5.30 -14.83 1.47
C GLU A 134 -3.96 -14.19 1.12
N ASP A 135 -3.35 -13.50 2.07
CA ASP A 135 -2.10 -12.80 1.84
C ASP A 135 -0.93 -13.75 1.59
N ARG A 136 -0.89 -14.89 2.29
CA ARG A 136 0.10 -15.94 2.00
C ARG A 136 -0.06 -16.47 0.58
N ARG A 137 -1.30 -16.74 0.17
CA ARG A 137 -1.65 -17.26 -1.16
C ARG A 137 -1.17 -16.29 -2.24
N ASP A 138 -1.49 -15.01 -2.10
CA ASP A 138 -1.10 -13.99 -3.08
C ASP A 138 0.41 -13.73 -3.10
N SER A 139 1.04 -13.70 -1.92
CA SER A 139 2.50 -13.68 -1.79
C SER A 139 3.17 -14.83 -2.53
N LEU A 140 2.73 -16.07 -2.32
CA LEU A 140 3.31 -17.24 -2.99
C LEU A 140 3.12 -17.17 -4.51
N ARG A 141 1.94 -16.78 -4.99
CA ARG A 141 1.70 -16.58 -6.43
C ARG A 141 2.65 -15.54 -7.03
N ALA A 142 2.85 -14.42 -6.34
CA ALA A 142 3.76 -13.36 -6.79
C ALA A 142 5.23 -13.81 -6.80
N LEU A 143 5.66 -14.55 -5.78
CA LEU A 143 7.01 -15.12 -5.71
C LEU A 143 7.26 -16.13 -6.83
N ILE A 144 6.31 -17.01 -7.12
CA ILE A 144 6.38 -17.93 -8.28
C ILE A 144 6.47 -17.12 -9.57
N ALA A 145 5.59 -16.13 -9.75
CA ALA A 145 5.56 -15.31 -10.96
C ALA A 145 6.88 -14.55 -11.19
N SER A 146 7.48 -13.97 -10.13
CA SER A 146 8.76 -13.27 -10.22
C SER A 146 9.94 -14.22 -10.45
N ALA A 147 9.95 -15.39 -9.81
CA ALA A 147 10.97 -16.42 -10.03
C ALA A 147 10.97 -16.96 -11.47
N VAL A 148 9.79 -17.11 -12.08
CA VAL A 148 9.65 -17.54 -13.48
C VAL A 148 10.00 -16.41 -14.44
N ALA A 149 9.46 -15.20 -14.22
CA ALA A 149 9.60 -14.10 -15.17
C ALA A 149 10.98 -13.44 -15.17
N LYS A 150 11.72 -13.49 -14.04
CA LYS A 150 13.09 -12.95 -13.89
C LYS A 150 13.27 -11.54 -14.45
N ARG A 151 12.27 -10.68 -14.24
CA ARG A 151 12.26 -9.31 -14.76
C ARG A 151 13.37 -8.50 -14.09
N GLN A 152 14.22 -7.84 -14.88
CA GLN A 152 15.32 -7.04 -14.35
C GLN A 152 14.86 -5.83 -13.53
N TRP A 153 13.66 -5.31 -13.83
CA TRP A 153 13.06 -4.16 -13.14
C TRP A 153 12.14 -4.55 -11.99
N ASP A 154 11.79 -5.83 -11.85
CA ASP A 154 10.93 -6.35 -10.77
C ASP A 154 11.47 -7.73 -10.33
N PRO A 155 12.70 -7.76 -9.79
CA PRO A 155 13.39 -9.01 -9.48
C PRO A 155 12.74 -9.73 -8.30
N PHE A 156 12.96 -11.04 -8.23
CA PHE A 156 12.61 -11.81 -7.04
C PHE A 156 13.40 -11.32 -5.81
N PRO A 157 12.77 -11.22 -4.62
CA PRO A 157 11.34 -11.40 -4.36
C PRO A 157 10.53 -10.14 -4.72
N ALA A 158 9.40 -10.35 -5.41
CA ALA A 158 8.41 -9.30 -5.69
C ALA A 158 7.05 -9.67 -5.13
N HIS A 159 6.33 -8.69 -4.57
CA HIS A 159 5.04 -8.93 -3.89
C HIS A 159 3.83 -9.00 -4.85
N GLY A 160 4.00 -8.56 -6.10
CA GLY A 160 3.04 -8.81 -7.19
C GLY A 160 1.76 -7.95 -7.17
N GLN A 161 1.56 -7.12 -6.15
CA GLN A 161 0.35 -6.32 -5.96
C GLN A 161 0.55 -4.86 -6.38
N ASN A 162 -0.56 -4.14 -6.62
CA ASN A 162 -0.55 -2.71 -6.96
C ASN A 162 -1.41 -1.86 -5.99
N PRO A 163 -1.14 -1.86 -4.68
CA PRO A 163 -1.97 -1.17 -3.69
C PRO A 163 -1.78 0.35 -3.67
N GLY A 164 -2.85 1.10 -3.41
CA GLY A 164 -2.83 2.56 -3.29
C GLY A 164 -2.11 3.13 -2.07
N ALA A 165 -1.81 2.33 -1.06
CA ALA A 165 -1.26 2.78 0.23
C ALA A 165 0.19 3.27 0.17
N LEU A 166 0.95 2.84 -0.83
CA LEU A 166 2.26 3.42 -1.16
C LEU A 166 2.52 3.26 -2.64
N ILE A 167 2.63 4.39 -3.35
CA ILE A 167 3.08 4.39 -4.73
C ILE A 167 4.13 5.48 -4.92
N ALA A 168 5.14 5.17 -5.71
CA ALA A 168 6.15 6.14 -6.10
C ALA A 168 6.48 6.03 -7.58
N TRP A 169 6.74 7.16 -8.22
CA TRP A 169 7.07 7.20 -9.64
C TRP A 169 7.84 8.46 -9.98
N ARG A 170 8.53 8.44 -11.12
CA ARG A 170 9.17 9.64 -11.66
C ARG A 170 8.09 10.63 -12.10
N ALA A 171 8.38 11.93 -11.96
CA ALA A 171 7.52 13.00 -12.46
C ALA A 171 7.19 12.84 -13.96
N SER A 172 8.16 12.36 -14.76
CA SER A 172 7.97 12.06 -16.18
C SER A 172 6.97 10.92 -16.40
N THR A 173 7.06 9.85 -15.61
CA THR A 173 6.14 8.70 -15.67
C THR A 173 4.71 9.13 -15.39
N TYR A 174 4.51 9.90 -14.32
CA TYR A 174 3.20 10.41 -13.92
C TYR A 174 2.56 11.29 -14.99
N ARG A 175 3.33 12.23 -15.55
CA ARG A 175 2.87 13.07 -16.67
C ARG A 175 2.56 12.25 -17.90
N ALA A 176 3.37 11.23 -18.19
CA ALA A 176 3.14 10.36 -19.32
C ALA A 176 1.76 9.71 -19.20
N VAL A 177 1.41 9.11 -18.07
CA VAL A 177 0.11 8.43 -17.89
C VAL A 177 -1.09 9.36 -17.69
N GLY A 178 -0.90 10.68 -17.68
CA GLY A 178 -1.98 11.66 -17.54
C GLY A 178 -2.41 11.94 -16.09
N GLY A 179 -1.60 11.54 -15.12
CA GLY A 179 -1.85 11.76 -13.70
C GLY A 179 -2.91 10.85 -13.09
N ILE A 180 -3.38 11.18 -11.88
CA ILE A 180 -4.47 10.44 -11.20
C ILE A 180 -5.82 10.99 -11.65
N HIS A 181 -6.69 10.10 -12.14
CA HIS A 181 -8.06 10.46 -12.46
C HIS A 181 -8.91 10.63 -11.19
N PRO A 182 -9.74 11.68 -11.08
CA PRO A 182 -10.58 11.95 -9.93
C PRO A 182 -11.81 11.04 -9.93
N VAL A 183 -11.61 9.74 -9.68
CA VAL A 183 -12.68 8.76 -9.50
C VAL A 183 -12.96 8.55 -8.02
N SER A 184 -14.19 8.14 -7.68
CA SER A 184 -14.65 7.98 -6.30
C SER A 184 -13.98 6.83 -5.55
N CYS A 185 -13.52 5.80 -6.27
CA CYS A 185 -12.77 4.67 -5.73
C CYS A 185 -11.84 4.07 -6.78
N HIS A 186 -10.83 3.34 -6.30
CA HIS A 186 -9.90 2.55 -7.12
C HIS A 186 -9.10 3.37 -8.14
N GLU A 187 -8.73 4.60 -7.77
CA GLU A 187 -7.86 5.45 -8.58
C GLU A 187 -6.46 4.83 -8.74
N ASP A 188 -6.00 4.10 -7.73
CA ASP A 188 -4.77 3.32 -7.72
C ASP A 188 -4.78 2.19 -8.76
N ARG A 189 -5.89 1.46 -8.87
CA ARG A 189 -6.09 0.39 -9.87
C ARG A 189 -6.10 0.96 -11.28
N ARG A 190 -6.77 2.11 -11.49
CA ARG A 190 -6.76 2.80 -12.79
C ARG A 190 -5.36 3.28 -13.16
N MET A 191 -4.61 3.83 -12.20
CA MET A 191 -3.22 4.22 -12.39
C MET A 191 -2.34 3.02 -12.76
N ALA A 192 -2.46 1.90 -12.05
CA ALA A 192 -1.73 0.67 -12.35
C ALA A 192 -2.04 0.12 -13.75
N ALA A 193 -3.31 0.16 -14.15
CA ALA A 193 -3.75 -0.22 -15.49
C ALA A 193 -3.19 0.73 -16.57
N ALA A 194 -3.17 2.04 -16.33
CA ALA A 194 -2.60 3.02 -17.25
C ALA A 194 -1.08 2.83 -17.43
N LEU A 195 -0.35 2.57 -16.34
CA LEU A 195 1.08 2.25 -16.38
C LEU A 195 1.34 0.99 -17.23
N THR A 196 0.56 -0.06 -17.00
CA THR A 196 0.68 -1.33 -17.72
C THR A 196 0.28 -1.20 -19.19
N GLY A 197 -0.81 -0.49 -19.50
CA GLY A 197 -1.29 -0.25 -20.86
C GLY A 197 -0.31 0.54 -21.73
N ARG A 198 0.59 1.32 -21.10
CA ARG A 198 1.69 2.01 -21.79
C ARG A 198 3.00 1.22 -21.83
N GLY A 199 3.01 -0.02 -21.34
CA GLY A 199 4.20 -0.86 -21.30
C GLY A 199 5.29 -0.35 -20.34
N LEU A 200 4.92 0.47 -19.34
CA LEU A 200 5.87 1.01 -18.36
C LEU A 200 6.26 -0.07 -17.35
N ARG A 201 7.50 0.01 -16.89
CA ARG A 201 8.11 -0.96 -15.97
C ARG A 201 7.63 -0.66 -14.55
N ILE A 202 6.88 -1.59 -13.98
CA ILE A 202 6.38 -1.50 -12.60
C ILE A 202 7.16 -2.47 -11.72
N ALA A 203 7.80 -1.96 -10.67
CA ALA A 203 8.45 -2.73 -9.63
C ALA A 203 7.57 -2.88 -8.38
N ARG A 204 7.71 -4.01 -7.71
CA ARG A 204 6.96 -4.40 -6.51
C ARG A 204 7.91 -5.01 -5.49
N PRO A 205 8.95 -4.26 -5.09
CA PRO A 205 10.02 -4.78 -4.25
C PRO A 205 9.46 -5.24 -2.91
N TRP A 206 9.87 -6.44 -2.47
CA TRP A 206 9.39 -7.03 -1.23
C TRP A 206 9.68 -6.20 0.03
N ASP A 207 10.76 -5.45 0.02
CA ASP A 207 11.29 -4.67 1.13
C ASP A 207 10.80 -3.21 1.18
N ALA A 208 10.05 -2.73 0.17
CA ALA A 208 9.36 -1.44 0.28
C ALA A 208 8.03 -1.61 1.03
N VAL A 209 8.10 -1.59 2.36
CA VAL A 209 6.95 -1.90 3.22
C VAL A 209 6.27 -0.63 3.73
N VAL A 210 4.94 -0.60 3.59
CA VAL A 210 4.06 0.38 4.22
C VAL A 210 3.13 -0.33 5.19
N VAL A 211 2.99 0.20 6.40
CA VAL A 211 2.13 -0.37 7.45
C VAL A 211 0.81 0.40 7.49
N ALA A 212 -0.32 -0.27 7.26
CA ALA A 212 -1.65 0.33 7.15
C ALA A 212 -2.55 0.00 8.36
N SER A 213 -3.44 0.92 8.74
CA SER A 213 -4.42 0.69 9.79
C SER A 213 -5.41 -0.43 9.46
N CYS A 214 -5.91 -1.12 10.48
CA CYS A 214 -6.96 -2.14 10.40
C CYS A 214 -8.31 -1.63 10.94
N ARG A 215 -8.55 -0.32 10.89
CA ARG A 215 -9.84 0.26 11.34
C ARG A 215 -11.01 -0.30 10.52
N LEU A 216 -12.16 -0.46 11.18
CA LEU A 216 -13.40 -0.94 10.54
C LEU A 216 -14.24 0.19 9.92
N ARG A 217 -13.89 1.46 10.19
CA ARG A 217 -14.60 2.64 9.69
C ARG A 217 -13.62 3.55 8.97
N GLY A 218 -13.59 3.44 7.65
CA GLY A 218 -12.73 4.24 6.77
C GLY A 218 -13.38 5.54 6.32
N ARG A 219 -12.70 6.23 5.40
CA ARG A 219 -13.20 7.44 4.70
C ARG A 219 -13.26 7.26 3.18
N ALA A 220 -12.71 6.15 2.67
CA ALA A 220 -12.68 5.78 1.26
C ALA A 220 -13.59 4.55 1.03
N PRO A 221 -14.70 4.70 0.30
CA PRO A 221 -15.60 3.60 -0.02
C PRO A 221 -14.91 2.49 -0.81
N GLY A 222 -15.22 1.23 -0.49
CA GLY A 222 -14.59 0.05 -1.10
C GLY A 222 -13.14 -0.15 -0.68
N GLY A 223 -12.71 0.57 0.36
CA GLY A 223 -11.36 0.52 0.88
C GLY A 223 -11.07 -0.69 1.77
N MET A 224 -9.89 -0.67 2.40
CA MET A 224 -9.47 -1.74 3.30
C MET A 224 -10.43 -1.87 4.49
N ALA A 225 -10.83 -0.74 5.09
CA ALA A 225 -11.75 -0.71 6.22
C ALA A 225 -13.09 -1.41 5.94
N ASP A 226 -13.70 -1.14 4.78
CA ASP A 226 -14.95 -1.77 4.36
C ASP A 226 -14.74 -3.28 4.18
N THR A 227 -13.61 -3.70 3.57
CA THR A 227 -13.25 -5.13 3.44
C THR A 227 -13.14 -5.82 4.82
N ILE A 228 -12.52 -5.17 5.81
CA ILE A 228 -12.40 -5.75 7.16
C ILE A 228 -13.78 -5.84 7.84
N ALA A 229 -14.61 -4.80 7.67
CA ALA A 229 -15.96 -4.74 8.24
C ALA A 229 -16.85 -5.84 7.64
N GLU A 230 -16.86 -6.00 6.31
CA GLU A 230 -17.60 -7.06 5.62
C GLU A 230 -17.17 -8.46 6.08
N ARG A 231 -15.86 -8.70 6.21
CA ARG A 231 -15.31 -9.97 6.73
C ARG A 231 -15.79 -10.22 8.16
N THR A 232 -15.83 -9.18 8.99
CA THR A 232 -16.32 -9.28 10.36
C THR A 232 -17.79 -9.73 10.40
N LEU A 233 -18.60 -9.33 9.42
CA LEU A 233 -20.02 -9.72 9.30
C LEU A 233 -20.21 -11.10 8.65
N ALA A 234 -19.26 -11.57 7.83
CA ALA A 234 -19.38 -12.83 7.08
C ALA A 234 -19.37 -14.10 7.94
N GLY A 235 -18.92 -14.03 9.19
CA GLY A 235 -19.03 -15.10 10.18
C GLY A 235 -18.43 -16.43 9.72
N THR A 236 -19.20 -17.53 9.82
CA THR A 236 -18.73 -18.89 9.55
C THR A 236 -18.35 -19.14 8.09
N ARG A 237 -18.86 -18.35 7.13
CA ARG A 237 -18.47 -18.44 5.70
C ARG A 237 -16.96 -18.25 5.51
N LEU A 238 -16.33 -17.41 6.32
CA LEU A 238 -14.87 -17.22 6.29
C LEU A 238 -14.09 -18.48 6.65
N THR A 239 -14.67 -19.39 7.42
CA THR A 239 -13.98 -20.61 7.85
C THR A 239 -13.70 -21.53 6.67
N ALA A 240 -14.71 -21.77 5.83
CA ALA A 240 -14.58 -22.59 4.63
C ALA A 240 -13.60 -21.96 3.63
N ASN A 241 -13.70 -20.64 3.45
CA ASN A 241 -12.79 -19.88 2.58
C ASN A 241 -11.34 -19.95 3.07
N ALA A 242 -11.09 -19.76 4.36
CA ALA A 242 -9.76 -19.86 4.94
C ALA A 242 -9.17 -21.27 4.77
N VAL A 243 -9.94 -22.33 4.97
CA VAL A 243 -9.49 -23.72 4.72
C VAL A 243 -9.16 -23.95 3.23
N ALA A 244 -9.93 -23.38 2.31
CA ALA A 244 -9.64 -23.47 0.89
C ALA A 244 -8.33 -22.76 0.53
N LEU A 245 -8.13 -21.54 1.04
CA LEU A 245 -6.91 -20.75 0.84
C LEU A 245 -5.67 -21.43 1.42
N GLU A 246 -5.76 -22.00 2.63
CA GLU A 246 -4.66 -22.74 3.26
C GLU A 246 -4.25 -23.98 2.45
N ARG A 247 -5.23 -24.71 1.90
CA ARG A 247 -4.95 -25.84 0.98
C ARG A 247 -4.28 -25.37 -0.30
N GLU A 248 -4.72 -24.25 -0.87
CA GLU A 248 -4.07 -23.65 -2.03
C GLU A 248 -2.62 -23.25 -1.73
N CYS A 249 -2.37 -22.64 -0.57
CA CYS A 249 -1.03 -22.26 -0.12
C CYS A 249 -0.08 -23.45 -0.10
N ALA A 250 -0.51 -24.61 0.41
CA ALA A 250 0.33 -25.81 0.46
C ALA A 250 0.82 -26.24 -0.94
N GLY A 251 -0.05 -26.20 -1.96
CA GLY A 251 0.34 -26.51 -3.33
C GLY A 251 1.27 -25.45 -3.95
N LEU A 252 1.02 -24.16 -3.66
CA LEU A 252 1.87 -23.07 -4.11
C LEU A 252 3.27 -23.12 -3.45
N GLU A 253 3.37 -23.51 -2.19
CA GLU A 253 4.65 -23.69 -1.51
C GLU A 253 5.50 -24.78 -2.16
N GLN A 254 4.90 -25.93 -2.50
CA GLN A 254 5.61 -27.00 -3.22
C GLN A 254 6.10 -26.50 -4.58
N ARG A 255 5.27 -25.74 -5.30
CA ARG A 255 5.62 -25.17 -6.59
C ARG A 255 6.75 -24.15 -6.48
N LEU A 256 6.72 -23.27 -5.49
CA LEU A 256 7.81 -22.30 -5.26
C LEU A 256 9.10 -23.02 -4.86
N ALA A 257 9.02 -24.09 -4.08
CA ALA A 257 10.19 -24.84 -3.61
C ALA A 257 10.91 -25.58 -4.75
N ALA A 258 10.17 -25.95 -5.80
CA ALA A 258 10.73 -26.49 -7.02
C ALA A 258 11.45 -25.44 -7.89
N LEU A 259 11.19 -24.15 -7.67
CA LEU A 259 11.76 -23.04 -8.45
C LEU A 259 12.88 -22.30 -7.72
N VAL A 260 12.76 -22.15 -6.40
CA VAL A 260 13.64 -21.34 -5.56
C VAL A 260 13.93 -22.08 -4.25
N PRO A 261 15.20 -22.25 -3.85
CA PRO A 261 15.56 -22.83 -2.57
C PRO A 261 14.88 -22.12 -1.40
N ARG A 262 14.40 -22.88 -0.42
CA ARG A 262 13.65 -22.33 0.73
C ARG A 262 14.45 -21.31 1.55
N ALA A 263 15.79 -21.38 1.53
CA ALA A 263 16.68 -20.42 2.19
C ALA A 263 16.63 -19.01 1.56
N ASP A 264 16.24 -18.91 0.29
CA ASP A 264 16.17 -17.64 -0.43
C ASP A 264 14.77 -17.01 -0.38
N TRP A 265 13.82 -17.66 0.30
CA TRP A 265 12.46 -17.15 0.41
C TRP A 265 12.42 -15.97 1.38
N PRO A 266 11.67 -14.90 1.06
CA PRO A 266 11.41 -13.88 2.06
C PRO A 266 10.50 -14.43 3.17
N SER A 267 10.42 -13.69 4.29
CA SER A 267 9.44 -13.99 5.33
C SER A 267 8.03 -13.93 4.77
N LEU A 268 7.30 -15.03 4.92
CA LEU A 268 5.92 -15.16 4.48
C LEU A 268 4.94 -15.08 5.67
N PRO A 269 3.72 -14.57 5.44
CA PRO A 269 2.60 -14.64 6.37
C PRO A 269 2.44 -15.98 7.10
N SER A 270 2.33 -15.97 8.42
CA SER A 270 2.08 -17.20 9.18
C SER A 270 0.63 -17.66 9.02
N LEU A 271 0.43 -18.97 8.81
CA LEU A 271 -0.90 -19.62 8.89
C LEU A 271 -1.20 -20.17 10.29
N SER A 272 -0.25 -20.06 11.24
CA SER A 272 -0.37 -20.69 12.56
C SER A 272 -1.51 -20.08 13.39
N THR A 273 -2.23 -20.95 14.09
CA THR A 273 -3.24 -20.57 15.11
C THR A 273 -2.64 -20.39 16.50
N LYS A 274 -1.33 -20.60 16.68
CA LYS A 274 -0.59 -20.38 17.93
C LYS A 274 0.43 -19.26 17.76
N GLY A 275 0.24 -18.18 18.53
CA GLY A 275 1.22 -17.10 18.75
C GLY A 275 1.34 -16.11 17.60
N ASP A 276 0.72 -14.95 17.74
CA ASP A 276 0.72 -13.80 16.83
C ASP A 276 2.11 -13.12 16.69
N ASP A 277 3.09 -13.83 16.13
CA ASP A 277 4.40 -13.27 15.76
C ASP A 277 4.75 -13.60 14.30
N ASN A 278 4.06 -12.90 13.39
CA ASN A 278 4.50 -12.49 12.05
C ASN A 278 3.27 -11.95 11.32
N VAL A 279 3.07 -10.63 11.40
CA VAL A 279 1.86 -9.94 10.94
C VAL A 279 1.78 -9.97 9.41
N PRO A 280 0.82 -10.72 8.82
CA PRO A 280 0.64 -10.83 7.37
C PRO A 280 0.04 -9.58 6.76
N SER A 281 0.35 -9.27 5.51
CA SER A 281 -0.25 -8.22 4.69
C SER A 281 -1.79 -8.33 4.62
N PHE A 282 -2.49 -7.20 4.53
CA PHE A 282 -3.95 -7.17 4.47
C PHE A 282 -4.33 -6.62 3.10
N GLN A 283 -5.04 -7.43 2.32
CA GLN A 283 -5.46 -7.02 0.98
C GLN A 283 -6.97 -6.78 0.94
N GLN A 284 -7.36 -5.74 0.20
CA GLN A 284 -8.72 -5.56 -0.30
C GLN A 284 -9.02 -6.71 -1.26
N ALA A 285 -10.14 -7.39 -1.07
CA ALA A 285 -10.54 -8.48 -1.94
C ALA A 285 -10.53 -8.00 -3.41
N SER A 286 -9.87 -8.77 -4.28
CA SER A 286 -10.01 -8.62 -5.72
C SER A 286 -11.43 -9.04 -6.11
N VAL A 287 -12.33 -8.06 -6.18
CA VAL A 287 -13.53 -8.09 -7.01
C VAL A 287 -13.19 -7.44 -8.34
#